data_AF-A0A950KI78-F1
#
_entry.id   AF-A0A950KI78-F1
#
_cell.length_a   1.000
_cell.length_b   1.000
_cell.length_c   1.000
_cell.angle_alpha   90.00
_cell.angle_beta   90.00
_cell.angle_gamma   90.00
#
_symmetry.space_group_name_H-M   'P 1'
#
loop_
_entity.id
_entity.type
_entity.pdbx_description
1 polymer ?
#
loop_
_entity_poly.entity_id
_entity_poly.type
_entity_poly.pdbx_seq_one_letter_code
_entity_poly.pdbx_strand_id
1 'polypeptide(L)'
;MTSRPVVEPAPSSFDPVVFWSLHRTKIIYGSVAVALLLVIVGTVIGYRAVQTQKADAAFAAAESSGDWQSVISQYPGSTASGNAYLRLAAKLAADGKYSESDNAYQSFLRDNHDHPLLVNGYMGLAQNAENEKSPDRAFQGYAQVVRQFGTSYLAPLALFHQARLSRDKGQLKEARELYEKVVQNYPGSFVTPLASQEASELTEKLNPPAPAPTPDQTAASPAAGASAPPASASPAASLAPQP
;
A
#
# COMPACT_ATOMS: atom_id res chain seq x y z
N MET A 1 51.06 19.72 -74.34
CA MET A 1 50.24 19.19 -73.24
C MET A 1 51.07 19.22 -71.97
N THR A 2 50.90 20.25 -71.14
CA THR A 2 51.56 20.33 -69.84
C THR A 2 50.50 20.76 -68.83
N SER A 3 49.89 19.75 -68.22
CA SER A 3 48.85 19.85 -67.21
C SER A 3 49.37 20.62 -66.01
N ARG A 4 48.71 21.73 -65.64
CA ARG A 4 48.94 22.40 -64.36
C ARG A 4 48.49 21.47 -63.23
N PRO A 5 49.31 21.23 -62.19
CA PRO A 5 48.84 20.50 -61.03
C PRO A 5 47.76 21.32 -60.35
N VAL A 6 46.57 20.73 -60.19
CA VAL A 6 45.51 21.28 -59.34
C VAL A 6 46.05 21.24 -57.92
N VAL A 7 46.41 22.40 -57.38
CA VAL A 7 46.77 22.53 -55.97
C VAL A 7 45.47 22.37 -55.18
N GLU A 8 45.27 21.19 -54.62
CA GLU A 8 44.21 20.93 -53.65
C GLU A 8 44.46 21.83 -52.44
N PRO A 9 43.49 22.66 -52.00
CA PRO A 9 43.67 23.45 -50.79
C PRO A 9 43.78 22.48 -49.60
N ALA A 10 44.88 22.57 -48.85
CA ALA A 10 45.12 21.76 -47.66
C ALA A 10 43.90 21.86 -46.71
N PRO A 11 43.48 20.75 -46.07
CA PRO A 11 42.37 20.79 -45.12
C PRO A 11 42.73 21.79 -44.02
N SER A 12 41.81 22.71 -43.72
CA SER A 12 41.97 23.74 -42.70
C SER A 12 42.47 23.13 -41.39
N SER A 13 43.77 23.20 -41.16
CA SER A 13 44.40 22.60 -39.98
C SER A 13 44.03 23.45 -38.78
N PHE A 14 43.33 22.86 -37.80
CA PHE A 14 43.12 23.50 -36.51
C PHE A 14 44.47 23.85 -35.90
N ASP A 15 44.72 25.15 -35.68
CA ASP A 15 45.90 25.64 -34.98
C ASP A 15 45.53 25.89 -33.50
N PRO A 16 45.98 25.03 -32.57
CA PRO A 16 45.64 25.14 -31.16
C PRO A 16 46.14 26.44 -30.51
N VAL A 17 47.25 26.99 -31.01
CA VAL A 17 47.91 28.18 -30.45
C VAL A 17 47.13 29.43 -30.82
N VAL A 18 46.74 29.55 -32.10
CA VAL A 18 45.89 30.66 -32.58
C VAL A 18 44.52 30.61 -31.92
N PHE A 19 43.90 29.43 -31.85
CA PHE A 19 42.62 29.24 -31.17
C PHE A 19 42.68 29.66 -29.70
N TRP A 20 43.70 29.21 -28.97
CA TRP A 20 43.90 29.58 -27.57
C TRP A 20 44.07 31.10 -27.41
N SER A 21 44.87 31.74 -28.26
CA SER A 21 45.08 33.20 -28.18
C SER A 21 43.79 34.01 -28.33
N LEU A 22 42.87 33.56 -29.21
CA LEU A 22 41.59 34.23 -29.47
C LEU A 22 40.53 33.93 -28.40
N HIS A 23 40.54 32.73 -27.82
CA HIS A 23 39.46 32.25 -26.95
C HIS A 23 39.82 32.11 -25.46
N ARG A 24 41.11 32.23 -25.07
CA ARG A 24 41.57 31.99 -23.68
C ARG A 24 40.75 32.72 -22.63
N THR A 25 40.42 33.99 -22.85
CA THR A 25 39.69 34.81 -21.88
C THR A 25 38.28 34.27 -21.66
N LYS A 26 37.59 33.87 -22.74
CA LYS A 26 36.24 33.27 -22.66
C LYS A 26 36.28 31.89 -21.99
N ILE A 27 37.30 31.08 -22.30
CA ILE A 27 37.49 29.76 -21.69
C ILE A 27 37.78 29.89 -20.20
N ILE A 28 38.62 30.85 -19.78
CA ILE A 28 38.94 31.11 -18.37
C ILE A 28 37.69 31.57 -17.62
N TYR A 29 36.91 32.51 -18.15
CA TYR A 29 35.67 32.93 -17.50
C TYR A 29 34.66 31.78 -17.43
N GLY A 30 34.55 30.97 -18.49
CA GLY A 30 33.71 29.78 -18.50
C GLY A 30 34.13 28.76 -17.44
N SER A 31 35.43 28.46 -17.31
CA SER A 31 35.92 27.51 -16.31
C SER A 31 35.77 28.02 -14.89
N VAL A 32 36.00 29.31 -14.64
CA VAL A 32 35.77 29.95 -13.33
C VAL A 32 34.28 29.91 -12.98
N ALA A 33 33.38 30.22 -13.93
CA ALA A 33 31.94 30.15 -13.69
C ALA A 33 31.49 28.73 -13.34
N VAL A 34 32.01 27.71 -14.02
CA VAL A 34 31.73 26.30 -13.70
C VAL A 34 32.28 25.93 -12.32
N ALA A 35 33.51 26.34 -11.98
CA ALA A 35 34.09 26.07 -10.66
C ALA A 35 33.27 26.72 -9.53
N LEU A 36 32.84 27.97 -9.70
CA LEU A 36 31.97 28.66 -8.75
C LEU A 36 30.62 27.95 -8.62
N LEU A 37 30.02 27.52 -9.73
CA LEU A 37 28.77 26.76 -9.71
C LEU A 37 28.91 25.43 -8.96
N LEU A 38 30.03 24.71 -9.14
CA LEU A 38 30.29 23.48 -8.39
C LEU A 38 30.46 23.73 -6.89
N VAL A 39 31.11 24.83 -6.48
CA VAL A 39 31.22 25.22 -5.07
C VAL A 39 29.84 25.56 -4.49
N ILE A 40 29.00 26.29 -5.24
CA ILE A 40 27.63 26.61 -4.81
C ILE A 40 26.80 25.32 -4.65
N VAL A 41 26.85 24.43 -5.64
CA VAL A 41 26.12 23.15 -5.57
C VAL A 41 26.62 22.30 -4.40
N GLY A 42 27.93 22.18 -4.22
CA GLY A 42 28.54 21.41 -3.13
C GLY A 42 28.16 21.96 -1.75
N THR A 43 28.19 23.28 -1.58
CA THR A 43 27.78 23.94 -0.32
C THR A 43 26.29 23.77 -0.04
N VAL A 44 25.43 23.87 -1.05
CA VAL A 44 23.98 23.62 -0.90
C VAL A 44 23.70 22.16 -0.52
N ILE A 45 24.34 21.20 -1.18
CA ILE A 45 24.18 19.77 -0.85
C ILE A 45 24.68 19.49 0.57
N GLY A 46 25.86 19.98 0.94
CA GLY A 46 26.41 19.81 2.28
C GLY A 46 25.53 20.44 3.36
N TYR A 47 25.03 21.65 3.13
CA TYR A 47 24.11 22.32 4.05
C TYR A 47 22.80 21.54 4.21
N ARG A 48 22.21 21.08 3.09
CA ARG A 48 21.00 20.25 3.11
C ARG A 48 21.23 18.95 3.88
N ALA A 49 22.35 18.26 3.65
CA ALA A 49 22.67 17.03 4.36
C ALA A 49 22.76 17.21 5.88
N VAL A 50 23.41 18.29 6.34
CA VAL A 50 23.48 18.62 7.77
C VAL A 50 22.09 18.96 8.32
N GLN A 51 21.28 19.72 7.58
CA GLN A 51 19.92 20.03 8.00
C GLN A 51 19.04 18.78 8.08
N THR A 52 19.18 17.84 7.15
CA THR A 52 18.48 16.55 7.20
C THR A 52 18.86 15.78 8.46
N GLN A 53 20.15 15.68 8.81
CA GLN A 53 20.58 14.99 10.03
C GLN A 53 19.99 15.63 11.30
N LYS A 54 19.96 16.96 11.37
CA LYS A 54 19.35 17.68 12.51
C LYS A 54 17.85 17.44 12.58
N ALA A 55 17.17 17.48 11.43
CA ALA A 55 15.73 17.24 11.35
C ALA A 55 15.39 15.82 11.81
N ASP A 56 16.14 14.83 11.33
CA ASP A 56 15.95 13.42 11.69
C ASP A 56 16.23 13.17 13.17
N ALA A 57 17.29 13.76 13.73
CA ALA A 57 17.60 13.69 15.15
C ALA A 57 16.53 14.35 16.01
N ALA A 58 16.02 15.51 15.59
CA ALA A 58 14.94 16.21 16.29
C ALA A 58 13.64 15.39 16.28
N PHE A 59 13.29 14.75 15.16
CA PHE A 59 12.15 13.84 15.10
C PHE A 59 12.35 12.58 15.95
N ALA A 60 13.56 12.00 15.95
CA ALA A 60 13.87 10.83 16.75
C ALA A 60 13.76 11.09 18.26
N ALA A 61 14.06 12.31 18.71
CA ALA A 61 13.93 12.72 20.10
C ALA A 61 12.51 13.17 20.50
N ALA A 62 11.58 13.28 19.55
CA ALA A 62 10.26 13.83 19.78
C ALA A 62 9.28 12.75 20.29
N GLU A 63 8.71 12.95 21.48
CA GLU A 63 7.80 11.99 22.12
C GLU A 63 6.39 12.56 22.38
N SER A 64 6.22 13.88 22.21
CA SER A 64 4.96 14.57 22.48
C SER A 64 4.44 15.37 21.28
N SER A 65 3.16 15.73 21.34
CA SER A 65 2.54 16.63 20.35
C SER A 65 3.29 17.97 20.22
N GLY A 66 3.81 18.51 21.32
CA GLY A 66 4.59 19.74 21.30
C GLY A 66 5.95 19.57 20.60
N ASP A 67 6.61 18.44 20.80
CA ASP A 67 7.89 18.15 20.15
C ASP A 67 7.71 17.98 18.64
N TRP A 68 6.66 17.26 18.21
CA TRP A 68 6.35 17.11 16.78
C TRP A 68 6.00 18.46 16.13
N GLN A 69 5.25 19.33 16.81
CA GLN A 69 5.01 20.71 16.34
C GLN A 69 6.31 21.50 16.20
N SER A 70 7.24 21.34 17.13
CA SER A 70 8.57 21.94 17.07
C SER A 70 9.34 21.46 15.83
N VAL A 71 9.37 20.15 15.56
CA VAL A 71 10.00 19.58 14.36
C VAL A 71 9.39 20.13 13.08
N ILE A 72 8.06 20.20 13.00
CA ILE A 72 7.33 20.73 11.84
C ILE A 72 7.73 22.18 11.56
N SER A 73 7.78 23.02 12.60
CA SER A 73 8.09 24.45 12.45
C SER A 73 9.56 24.72 12.13
N GLN A 74 10.49 23.93 12.69
CA GLN A 74 11.93 24.13 12.51
C GLN A 74 12.46 23.54 11.20
N TYR A 75 11.84 22.47 10.69
CA TYR A 75 12.31 21.74 9.51
C TYR A 75 11.20 21.55 8.46
N PRO A 76 10.53 22.62 8.01
CA PRO A 76 9.39 22.52 7.09
C PRO A 76 9.79 21.84 5.77
N GLY A 77 8.92 20.99 5.25
CA GLY A 77 9.13 20.25 3.99
C GLY A 77 10.12 19.09 4.09
N SER A 78 10.83 18.90 5.21
CA SER A 78 11.71 17.74 5.41
C SER A 78 10.90 16.45 5.63
N THR A 79 11.53 15.29 5.39
CA THR A 79 10.96 13.97 5.73
C THR A 79 10.64 13.88 7.22
N ALA A 80 11.50 14.43 8.08
CA ALA A 80 11.28 14.48 9.52
C ALA A 80 10.00 15.27 9.90
N SER A 81 9.77 16.41 9.25
CA SER A 81 8.53 17.18 9.41
C SER A 81 7.29 16.40 8.94
N GLY A 82 7.38 15.69 7.81
CA GLY A 82 6.30 14.83 7.34
C GLY A 82 5.97 13.71 8.34
N ASN A 83 6.99 13.04 8.85
CA ASN A 83 6.83 12.03 9.90
C ASN A 83 6.23 12.62 11.19
N ALA A 84 6.64 13.83 11.58
CA ALA A 84 6.10 14.54 12.73
C ALA A 84 4.62 14.87 12.57
N TYR A 85 4.17 15.32 11.39
CA TYR A 85 2.75 15.50 11.11
C TYR A 85 1.97 14.19 11.27
N LEU A 86 2.47 13.08 10.73
CA LEU A 86 1.80 11.79 10.84
C LEU A 86 1.65 11.33 12.30
N ARG A 87 2.69 11.52 13.12
CA ARG A 87 2.64 11.21 14.56
C ARG A 87 1.66 12.10 15.31
N LEU A 88 1.71 13.41 15.06
CA LEU A 88 0.82 14.38 15.66
C LEU A 88 -0.65 14.08 15.30
N ALA A 89 -0.94 13.87 14.02
CA ALA A 89 -2.28 13.57 13.54
C ALA A 89 -2.81 12.25 14.13
N ALA A 90 -1.98 11.20 14.18
CA ALA A 90 -2.37 9.93 14.79
C ALA A 90 -2.64 10.07 16.30
N LYS A 91 -1.84 10.86 17.02
CA LYS A 91 -2.08 11.15 18.45
C LYS A 91 -3.39 11.89 18.66
N LEU A 92 -3.66 12.91 17.85
CA LEU A 92 -4.91 13.67 17.90
C LEU A 92 -6.13 12.77 17.62
N ALA A 93 -6.04 11.87 16.64
CA ALA A 93 -7.09 10.89 16.35
C ALA A 93 -7.31 9.94 17.53
N ALA A 94 -6.23 9.45 18.15
CA ALA A 94 -6.32 8.59 19.33
C ALA A 94 -6.98 9.30 20.54
N ASP A 95 -6.82 10.61 20.64
CA ASP A 95 -7.48 11.46 21.64
C ASP A 95 -8.93 11.82 21.28
N GLY A 96 -9.47 11.31 20.17
CA GLY A 96 -10.81 11.62 19.67
C GLY A 96 -10.93 12.99 19.01
N LYS A 97 -9.82 13.70 18.81
CA LYS A 97 -9.77 15.05 18.21
C LYS A 97 -9.66 14.96 16.70
N TYR A 98 -10.68 14.39 16.06
CA TYR A 98 -10.66 14.07 14.63
C TYR A 98 -10.50 15.30 13.73
N SER A 99 -11.16 16.43 14.06
CA SER A 99 -10.99 17.68 13.30
C SER A 99 -9.54 18.22 13.34
N GLU A 100 -8.89 18.21 14.51
CA GLU A 100 -7.48 18.61 14.65
C GLU A 100 -6.56 17.62 13.91
N SER A 101 -6.86 16.32 13.99
CA SER A 101 -6.14 15.27 13.27
C SER A 101 -6.24 15.45 11.75
N ASP A 102 -7.44 15.71 11.25
CA ASP A 102 -7.69 15.97 9.82
C ASP A 102 -6.90 17.18 9.34
N ASN A 103 -6.87 18.27 10.11
CA ASN A 103 -6.07 19.45 9.78
C ASN A 103 -4.57 19.14 9.72
N ALA A 104 -4.06 18.30 10.62
CA ALA A 104 -2.67 17.87 10.62
C ALA A 104 -2.35 16.97 9.40
N TYR A 105 -3.21 16.01 9.06
CA TYR A 105 -3.06 15.19 7.86
C TYR A 105 -3.16 16.02 6.57
N GLN A 106 -4.09 16.97 6.49
CA GLN A 106 -4.22 17.85 5.32
C GLN A 106 -2.99 18.75 5.16
N SER A 107 -2.46 19.27 6.27
CA SER A 107 -1.22 20.07 6.24
C SER A 107 -0.03 19.23 5.78
N PHE A 108 0.10 18.00 6.26
CA PHE A 108 1.09 17.05 5.75
C PHE A 108 0.99 16.84 4.23
N LEU A 109 -0.20 16.57 3.71
CA LEU A 109 -0.41 16.33 2.29
C LEU A 109 -0.11 17.56 1.42
N ARG A 110 -0.28 18.78 1.97
CA ARG A 110 0.03 20.04 1.28
C ARG A 110 1.52 20.37 1.35
N ASP A 111 2.10 20.28 2.54
CA ASP A 111 3.42 20.82 2.86
C ASP A 111 4.55 19.79 2.60
N ASN A 112 4.21 18.51 2.47
CA ASN A 112 5.13 17.40 2.18
C ASN A 112 4.65 16.53 1.00
N HIS A 113 4.34 17.14 -0.14
CA HIS A 113 3.74 16.46 -1.30
C HIS A 113 4.60 15.36 -1.96
N ASP A 114 5.91 15.32 -1.70
CA ASP A 114 6.84 14.26 -2.20
C ASP A 114 7.15 13.20 -1.13
N HIS A 115 6.44 13.21 0.01
CA HIS A 115 6.77 12.33 1.13
C HIS A 115 6.52 10.85 0.82
N PRO A 116 7.39 9.92 1.21
CA PRO A 116 7.19 8.48 0.95
C PRO A 116 5.91 7.89 1.58
N LEU A 117 5.40 8.53 2.64
CA LEU A 117 4.23 8.10 3.41
C LEU A 117 2.96 8.92 3.14
N LEU A 118 2.81 9.54 1.96
CA LEU A 118 1.58 10.26 1.59
C LEU A 118 0.33 9.40 1.78
N VAL A 119 0.41 8.11 1.42
CA VAL A 119 -0.70 7.17 1.59
C VAL A 119 -1.19 7.07 3.03
N ASN A 120 -0.31 7.22 4.02
CA ASN A 120 -0.67 7.22 5.44
C ASN A 120 -1.54 8.42 5.82
N GLY A 121 -1.32 9.58 5.19
CA GLY A 121 -2.16 10.76 5.38
C GLY A 121 -3.58 10.54 4.85
N TYR A 122 -3.71 10.02 3.63
CA TYR A 122 -5.02 9.69 3.06
C TYR A 122 -5.74 8.59 3.83
N MET A 123 -5.02 7.55 4.26
CA MET A 123 -5.58 6.50 5.13
C MET A 123 -6.06 7.06 6.47
N GLY A 124 -5.27 7.94 7.10
CA GLY A 124 -5.65 8.58 8.35
C GLY A 124 -6.92 9.41 8.24
N LEU A 125 -7.08 10.20 7.17
CA LEU A 125 -8.31 10.95 6.89
C LEU A 125 -9.53 10.04 6.72
N ALA A 126 -9.39 8.91 6.01
CA ALA A 126 -10.47 7.96 5.84
C ALA A 126 -10.85 7.26 7.16
N GLN A 127 -9.86 6.91 7.98
CA GLN A 127 -10.05 6.31 9.30
C GLN A 127 -10.71 7.28 10.28
N ASN A 128 -10.31 8.54 10.29
CA ASN A 128 -10.97 9.59 11.08
C ASN A 128 -12.45 9.69 10.70
N ALA A 129 -12.77 9.71 9.40
CA ALA A 129 -14.15 9.74 8.95
C ALA A 129 -14.97 8.52 9.40
N GLU A 130 -14.39 7.30 9.45
CA GLU A 130 -15.08 6.13 10.03
C GLU A 130 -15.35 6.32 11.52
N ASN A 131 -14.37 6.82 12.26
CA ASN A 131 -14.47 7.03 13.70
C ASN A 131 -15.51 8.12 14.03
N GLU A 132 -15.61 9.15 13.19
CA GLU A 132 -16.64 10.21 13.23
C GLU A 132 -18.03 9.73 12.79
N LYS A 133 -18.22 8.43 12.53
CA LYS A 133 -19.49 7.85 12.06
C LYS A 133 -20.00 8.49 10.76
N SER A 134 -19.06 8.87 9.88
CA SER A 134 -19.33 9.43 8.56
C SER A 134 -18.95 8.41 7.46
N PRO A 135 -19.73 7.32 7.28
CA PRO A 135 -19.35 6.18 6.44
C PRO A 135 -19.25 6.53 4.95
N ASP A 136 -19.99 7.53 4.46
CA ASP A 136 -19.87 7.99 3.07
C ASP A 136 -18.53 8.70 2.83
N ARG A 137 -18.10 9.56 3.77
CA ARG A 137 -16.81 10.25 3.71
C ARG A 137 -15.66 9.24 3.81
N ALA A 138 -15.77 8.27 4.72
CA ALA A 138 -14.80 7.20 4.85
C ALA A 138 -14.66 6.35 3.57
N PHE A 139 -15.80 5.93 3.00
CA PHE A 139 -15.81 5.16 1.76
C PHE A 139 -15.08 5.90 0.63
N GLN A 140 -15.38 7.18 0.44
CA GLN A 140 -14.70 8.01 -0.57
C GLN A 140 -13.21 8.19 -0.27
N GLY A 141 -12.84 8.38 1.00
CA GLY A 141 -11.44 8.49 1.42
C GLY A 141 -10.64 7.23 1.09
N TYR A 142 -11.16 6.05 1.41
CA TYR A 142 -10.52 4.79 1.04
C TYR A 142 -10.50 4.56 -0.48
N ALA A 143 -11.56 4.95 -1.20
CA ALA A 143 -11.59 4.85 -2.65
C ALA A 143 -10.49 5.70 -3.30
N GLN A 144 -10.20 6.86 -2.71
CA GLN A 144 -9.07 7.69 -3.11
C GLN A 144 -7.73 6.99 -2.86
N VAL A 145 -7.55 6.32 -1.71
CA VAL A 145 -6.33 5.53 -1.44
C VAL A 145 -6.12 4.45 -2.50
N VAL A 146 -7.15 3.66 -2.81
CA VAL A 146 -7.05 2.60 -3.83
C VAL A 146 -6.75 3.17 -5.22
N ARG A 147 -7.38 4.28 -5.59
CA ARG A 147 -7.19 4.92 -6.90
C ARG A 147 -5.80 5.53 -7.07
N GLN A 148 -5.29 6.21 -6.05
CA GLN A 148 -4.05 6.98 -6.13
C GLN A 148 -2.81 6.18 -5.69
N PHE A 149 -2.99 5.21 -4.80
CA PHE A 149 -1.91 4.44 -4.19
C PHE A 149 -2.13 2.93 -4.36
N GLY A 150 -2.71 2.49 -5.48
CA GLY A 150 -3.09 1.09 -5.72
C GLY A 150 -1.96 0.07 -5.65
N THR A 151 -0.70 0.48 -5.74
CA THR A 151 0.48 -0.40 -5.57
C THR A 151 1.05 -0.39 -4.15
N SER A 152 0.52 0.46 -3.26
CA SER A 152 1.00 0.58 -1.89
C SER A 152 0.54 -0.60 -1.03
N TYR A 153 1.28 -0.86 0.04
CA TYR A 153 0.92 -1.86 1.04
C TYR A 153 -0.44 -1.61 1.72
N LEU A 154 -0.91 -0.36 1.74
CA LEU A 154 -2.20 0.03 2.35
C LEU A 154 -3.39 -0.05 1.39
N ALA A 155 -3.17 -0.17 0.08
CA ALA A 155 -4.25 -0.31 -0.90
C ALA A 155 -5.20 -1.47 -0.64
N PRO A 156 -4.74 -2.72 -0.37
CA PRO A 156 -5.65 -3.82 -0.06
C PRO A 156 -6.44 -3.57 1.23
N LEU A 157 -5.83 -2.96 2.24
CA LEU A 157 -6.52 -2.59 3.48
C LEU A 157 -7.61 -1.56 3.21
N ALA A 158 -7.33 -0.51 2.43
CA ALA A 158 -8.33 0.51 2.07
C ALA A 158 -9.51 -0.09 1.29
N LEU A 159 -9.25 -1.00 0.36
CA LEU A 159 -10.29 -1.69 -0.40
C LEU A 159 -11.13 -2.62 0.51
N PHE A 160 -10.48 -3.31 1.45
CA PHE A 160 -11.17 -4.09 2.48
C PHE A 160 -12.08 -3.23 3.35
N HIS A 161 -11.65 -2.03 3.75
CA HIS A 161 -12.50 -1.09 4.50
C HIS A 161 -13.71 -0.60 3.70
N GLN A 162 -13.55 -0.34 2.39
CA GLN A 162 -14.70 -0.02 1.52
C GLN A 162 -15.71 -1.16 1.49
N ALA A 163 -15.24 -2.40 1.31
CA ALA A 163 -16.10 -3.58 1.31
C ALA A 163 -16.89 -3.70 2.62
N ARG A 164 -16.22 -3.50 3.76
CA ARG A 164 -16.85 -3.52 5.09
C ARG A 164 -17.91 -2.42 5.22
N LEU A 165 -17.61 -1.19 4.79
CA LEU A 165 -18.58 -0.09 4.82
C LEU A 165 -19.81 -0.38 3.94
N SER A 166 -19.64 -0.95 2.75
CA SER A 166 -20.77 -1.39 1.91
C SER A 166 -21.57 -2.50 2.59
N ARG A 167 -20.91 -3.45 3.26
CA ARG A 167 -21.57 -4.53 4.02
C ARG A 167 -22.43 -3.95 5.13
N ASP A 168 -21.89 -3.01 5.89
CA ASP A 168 -22.57 -2.39 7.03
C ASP A 168 -23.77 -1.53 6.58
N LYS A 169 -23.76 -1.04 5.33
CA LYS A 169 -24.91 -0.39 4.67
C LYS A 169 -25.94 -1.37 4.10
N GLY A 170 -25.72 -2.68 4.22
CA GLY A 170 -26.59 -3.72 3.64
C GLY A 170 -26.39 -3.94 2.14
N GLN A 171 -25.38 -3.32 1.53
CA GLN A 171 -25.05 -3.47 0.10
C GLN A 171 -24.23 -4.75 -0.12
N LEU A 172 -24.80 -5.90 0.23
CA LEU A 172 -24.06 -7.17 0.34
C LEU A 172 -23.41 -7.62 -0.97
N LYS A 173 -24.07 -7.37 -2.12
CA LYS A 173 -23.51 -7.70 -3.45
C LYS A 173 -22.25 -6.89 -3.73
N GLU A 174 -22.31 -5.58 -3.51
CA GLU A 174 -21.17 -4.67 -3.70
C GLU A 174 -20.04 -5.01 -2.73
N ALA A 175 -20.36 -5.25 -1.46
CA ALA A 175 -19.39 -5.66 -0.45
C ALA A 175 -18.63 -6.94 -0.87
N ARG A 176 -19.35 -7.96 -1.33
CA ARG A 176 -18.75 -9.20 -1.84
C ARG A 176 -17.81 -8.91 -3.01
N GLU A 177 -18.25 -8.14 -4.01
CA GLU A 177 -17.42 -7.78 -5.17
C GLU A 177 -16.14 -7.03 -4.76
N LEU A 178 -16.23 -6.14 -3.76
CA LEU A 178 -15.07 -5.42 -3.23
C LEU A 178 -14.11 -6.36 -2.49
N TYR A 179 -14.61 -7.30 -1.68
CA TYR A 179 -13.77 -8.33 -1.04
C TYR A 179 -13.10 -9.25 -2.07
N GLU A 180 -13.83 -9.69 -3.09
CA GLU A 180 -13.28 -10.48 -4.20
C GLU A 180 -12.16 -9.73 -4.93
N LYS A 181 -12.32 -8.42 -5.15
CA LYS A 181 -11.26 -7.57 -5.71
C LYS A 181 -10.01 -7.51 -4.81
N VAL A 182 -10.15 -7.56 -3.49
CA VAL A 182 -8.98 -7.69 -2.59
C VAL A 182 -8.24 -8.98 -2.87
N VAL A 183 -8.96 -10.11 -2.96
CA VAL A 183 -8.38 -11.43 -3.21
C VAL A 183 -7.71 -11.51 -4.58
N GLN A 184 -8.37 -10.99 -5.61
CA GLN A 184 -7.88 -11.04 -6.99
C GLN A 184 -6.68 -10.13 -7.23
N ASN A 185 -6.74 -8.88 -6.76
CA ASN A 185 -5.72 -7.88 -7.07
C ASN A 185 -4.54 -7.91 -6.09
N TYR A 186 -4.73 -8.47 -4.89
CA TYR A 186 -3.71 -8.45 -3.84
C TYR A 186 -3.55 -9.83 -3.17
N PRO A 187 -3.28 -10.92 -3.91
CA PRO A 187 -3.30 -12.28 -3.37
C PRO A 187 -2.33 -12.51 -2.18
N GLY A 188 -1.23 -11.75 -2.10
CA GLY A 188 -0.24 -11.84 -1.02
C GLY A 188 -0.41 -10.84 0.12
N SER A 189 -1.50 -10.06 0.17
CA SER A 189 -1.69 -9.08 1.24
C SER A 189 -2.11 -9.72 2.55
N PHE A 190 -1.79 -9.06 3.67
CA PHE A 190 -2.16 -9.53 5.00
C PHE A 190 -3.68 -9.58 5.24
N VAL A 191 -4.48 -8.78 4.52
CA VAL A 191 -5.95 -8.78 4.65
C VAL A 191 -6.64 -9.78 3.73
N THR A 192 -5.90 -10.40 2.80
CA THR A 192 -6.49 -11.28 1.78
C THR A 192 -7.19 -12.51 2.35
N PRO A 193 -6.64 -13.23 3.35
CA PRO A 193 -7.36 -14.34 3.97
C PRO A 193 -8.70 -13.91 4.57
N LEU A 194 -8.71 -12.74 5.24
CA LEU A 194 -9.93 -12.20 5.84
C LEU A 194 -10.94 -11.76 4.77
N ALA A 195 -10.48 -11.12 3.69
CA ALA A 195 -11.34 -10.75 2.56
C ALA A 195 -11.98 -11.98 1.90
N SER A 196 -11.22 -13.08 1.74
CA SER A 196 -11.74 -14.32 1.17
C SER A 196 -12.82 -14.95 2.04
N GLN A 197 -12.64 -14.92 3.36
CA GLN A 197 -13.64 -15.40 4.32
C GLN A 197 -14.93 -14.58 4.21
N GLU A 198 -14.82 -13.26 4.25
CA GLU A 198 -15.95 -12.33 4.16
C GLU A 198 -16.70 -12.47 2.82
N ALA A 199 -15.98 -12.60 1.70
CA ALA A 199 -16.58 -12.85 0.38
C ALA A 199 -17.37 -14.17 0.35
N SER A 200 -16.84 -15.22 1.00
CA SER A 200 -17.49 -16.54 1.06
C SER A 200 -18.77 -16.48 1.89
N GLU A 201 -18.73 -15.87 3.08
CA GLU A 201 -19.93 -15.69 3.93
C GLU A 201 -21.02 -14.91 3.17
N LEU A 202 -20.65 -13.82 2.50
CA LEU A 202 -21.62 -13.03 1.74
C LEU A 202 -22.19 -13.81 0.54
N THR A 203 -21.41 -14.70 -0.06
CA THR A 203 -21.91 -15.59 -1.12
C THR A 203 -22.96 -16.54 -0.60
N GLU A 204 -22.72 -17.18 0.55
CA GLU A 204 -23.69 -18.08 1.20
C GLU A 204 -24.97 -17.33 1.61
N LYS A 205 -24.84 -16.11 2.14
CA LYS A 205 -26.00 -15.27 2.49
C LYS A 205 -26.84 -14.87 1.28
N LEU A 206 -26.19 -14.55 0.16
CA LEU A 206 -26.86 -14.13 -1.07
C LEU A 206 -27.49 -15.30 -1.84
N ASN A 207 -26.90 -16.50 -1.72
CA ASN A 207 -27.37 -17.74 -2.32
C ASN A 207 -27.37 -18.86 -1.26
N PRO A 208 -28.36 -18.89 -0.35
CA PRO A 208 -28.41 -19.93 0.68
C PRO A 208 -28.47 -21.31 -0.01
N PRO A 209 -27.66 -22.29 0.44
CA PRO A 209 -27.71 -23.63 -0.12
C PRO A 209 -29.14 -24.15 -0.02
N ALA A 210 -29.63 -24.78 -1.09
CA ALA A 210 -30.95 -25.41 -1.09
C ALA A 210 -31.06 -26.32 0.16
N PRO A 211 -32.20 -26.31 0.87
CA PRO A 211 -32.37 -27.15 2.05
C PRO A 211 -31.97 -28.57 1.67
N ALA A 212 -31.03 -29.15 2.42
CA ALA A 212 -30.62 -30.53 2.23
C ALA A 212 -31.90 -31.38 2.17
N PRO A 213 -32.02 -32.31 1.20
CA PRO A 213 -33.20 -33.17 1.13
C PRO A 213 -33.38 -33.81 2.50
N THR A 214 -34.48 -33.48 3.18
CA THR A 214 -34.86 -34.10 4.44
C THR A 214 -34.81 -35.60 4.20
N PRO A 215 -34.03 -36.37 4.97
CA PRO A 215 -34.14 -37.82 4.92
C PRO A 215 -35.59 -38.15 5.25
N ASP A 216 -36.33 -38.67 4.27
CA ASP A 216 -37.68 -39.20 4.48
C ASP A 216 -37.58 -40.27 5.58
N GLN A 217 -37.95 -39.90 6.81
CA GLN A 217 -38.17 -40.85 7.90
C GLN A 217 -39.54 -41.52 7.77
N THR A 218 -40.00 -41.82 6.54
CA THR A 218 -41.25 -42.54 6.27
C THR A 218 -41.00 -44.00 5.86
N ALA A 219 -39.94 -44.62 6.38
CA ALA A 219 -39.72 -46.05 6.19
C ALA A 219 -39.01 -46.71 7.38
N ALA A 220 -39.54 -46.59 8.60
CA ALA A 220 -39.28 -47.57 9.65
C ALA A 220 -40.27 -47.47 10.82
N SER A 221 -41.28 -48.33 10.83
CA SER A 221 -41.85 -48.87 12.07
C SER A 221 -42.52 -50.22 11.83
N PRO A 222 -42.58 -51.10 12.86
CA PRO A 222 -42.10 -52.47 12.75
C PRO A 222 -43.23 -53.50 12.89
N ALA A 223 -43.09 -54.65 12.22
CA ALA A 223 -43.96 -55.81 12.46
C ALA A 223 -43.19 -56.89 13.23
N ALA A 224 -43.50 -56.99 14.52
CA ALA A 224 -43.19 -58.16 15.33
C ALA A 224 -44.16 -59.31 14.97
N GLY A 225 -43.63 -60.51 14.79
CA GLY A 225 -44.39 -61.73 14.59
C GLY A 225 -43.53 -62.96 14.86
N ALA A 226 -43.64 -63.52 16.06
CA ALA A 226 -43.01 -64.76 16.49
C ALA A 226 -43.61 -65.99 15.81
N SER A 227 -42.84 -67.08 15.64
CA SER A 227 -43.19 -68.50 15.94
C SER A 227 -42.19 -69.53 15.34
N ALA A 228 -41.34 -70.10 16.21
CA ALA A 228 -40.94 -71.51 16.42
C ALA A 228 -40.56 -72.53 15.27
N PRO A 229 -39.76 -73.60 15.59
CA PRO A 229 -38.96 -74.49 14.68
C PRO A 229 -39.67 -75.87 14.43
N PRO A 230 -39.12 -77.00 13.88
CA PRO A 230 -37.73 -77.55 13.89
C PRO A 230 -37.22 -78.28 12.60
N ALA A 231 -35.95 -78.70 12.58
CA ALA A 231 -35.54 -80.10 12.28
C ALA A 231 -34.01 -80.23 12.03
N SER A 232 -33.47 -81.24 12.70
CA SER A 232 -32.12 -81.80 12.75
C SER A 232 -31.49 -82.19 11.40
N ALA A 233 -30.16 -82.01 11.26
CA ALA A 233 -29.21 -83.05 10.82
C ALA A 233 -27.75 -82.52 10.82
N SER A 234 -26.93 -83.04 11.74
CA SER A 234 -25.48 -83.27 11.58
C SER A 234 -25.28 -84.62 10.86
N PRO A 235 -24.07 -85.08 10.44
CA PRO A 235 -22.72 -84.65 10.84
C PRO A 235 -21.63 -84.63 9.72
N ALA A 236 -20.43 -84.15 10.07
CA ALA A 236 -19.15 -84.93 10.02
C ALA A 236 -17.91 -84.17 9.49
N ALA A 237 -16.83 -84.31 10.28
CA ALA A 237 -15.41 -84.38 9.88
C ALA A 237 -14.74 -83.05 9.39
N SER A 238 -13.48 -82.73 9.67
CA SER A 238 -12.35 -83.45 10.28
C SER A 238 -11.18 -82.49 10.54
N LEU A 239 -10.35 -82.84 11.52
CA LEU A 239 -8.87 -82.70 11.56
C LEU A 239 -8.20 -81.30 11.61
N ALA A 240 -7.82 -80.92 12.85
CA ALA A 240 -6.43 -80.80 13.36
C ALA A 240 -5.46 -79.69 12.85
N PRO A 241 -4.42 -79.34 13.65
CA PRO A 241 -3.86 -77.97 13.70
C PRO A 241 -2.35 -77.84 13.37
N GLN A 242 -1.84 -76.60 13.50
CA GLN A 242 -0.42 -76.17 13.75
C GLN A 242 0.44 -75.87 12.52
N PRO A 243 1.53 -75.06 12.64
CA PRO A 243 2.20 -74.53 13.86
C PRO A 243 2.02 -73.03 14.15
#